data_AF-A0A8J2WQI6-F1
#
_entry.id   AF-A0A8J2WQI6-F1
#
_cell.length_a   1.000
_cell.length_b   1.000
_cell.length_c   1.000
_cell.angle_alpha   90.00
_cell.angle_beta   90.00
_cell.angle_gamma   90.00
#
_symmetry.space_group_name_H-M   'P 1'
#
loop_
_entity.id
_entity.type
_entity.pdbx_description
1 polymer ?
#
loop_
_entity_poly.entity_id
_entity_poly.type
_entity_poly.pdbx_seq_one_letter_code
_entity_poly.pdbx_strand_id
1 'polypeptide(L)'
;MAGDKDKKKKRSSKKGSKDRAKSRAKPLDAEAFDRAATTLNDATAKLMRAAERHALGDVNHDGAPPDDRARWYEEGRRAGRDEAILHDAPPDAGSLLAAQLRPRHGADDELRRARRRAAERARVRRSRSPAPPPAYDAVARPPRAARDAPPPPPAAAFGAAAPLFTHFSETCGAPLTAEGADAAAARGHEVVELEKAYRSRLDALRQLLVAKLLPRRDRLAAAARWVRDRAEAFDRAFDRLDAEARRDADALLGRLRDAHQARSAELGRAAEQLAQDVADVDRLALEASNAEADAAAEKAPASKVGFVHRFAELCHEVEEVAGLELPRLPDADPDAALPRELQERLAALANAEGWREALDVKDEMLWELADRLAAADAALAKEKTLTEDYAGEVAHWVDLAKDLRGQLDAARARADAAGDERRRLRTLEREAELRADELAAARAEAGDLREELRRLRADAAAAAGGGDA
;
A
#
# COMPACT_ATOMS: atom_id res chain seq x y z
N MET A 1 19.87 -69.19 16.91
CA MET A 1 21.15 -69.50 17.59
C MET A 1 21.97 -68.21 17.60
N ALA A 2 21.67 -67.26 18.49
CA ALA A 2 22.15 -67.14 19.88
C ALA A 2 23.59 -66.61 20.00
N GLY A 3 23.77 -65.53 20.78
CA GLY A 3 25.04 -65.00 21.31
C GLY A 3 25.46 -63.66 20.69
N ASP A 4 25.05 -62.49 21.19
CA ASP A 4 25.40 -61.86 22.47
C ASP A 4 26.92 -61.66 22.67
N LYS A 5 27.40 -60.42 22.46
CA LYS A 5 28.60 -59.84 23.09
C LYS A 5 28.48 -58.33 23.23
N ASP A 6 27.92 -57.98 24.38
CA ASP A 6 28.14 -56.80 25.21
C ASP A 6 29.53 -56.12 25.05
N LYS A 7 29.55 -54.82 24.72
CA LYS A 7 30.68 -53.91 25.02
C LYS A 7 30.17 -52.55 25.52
N LYS A 8 29.97 -52.55 26.83
CA LYS A 8 29.88 -51.43 27.77
C LYS A 8 31.11 -50.51 27.68
N LYS A 9 30.96 -49.25 27.25
CA LYS A 9 31.90 -48.16 27.59
C LYS A 9 31.17 -46.83 27.88
N LYS A 10 31.04 -46.60 29.18
CA LYS A 10 31.16 -45.34 29.95
C LYS A 10 30.50 -44.07 29.38
N ARG A 11 29.37 -43.75 30.04
CA ARG A 11 28.87 -42.39 30.27
C ARG A 11 29.99 -41.50 30.84
N SER A 12 30.21 -40.34 30.22
CA SER A 12 30.71 -39.16 30.93
C SER A 12 29.62 -38.09 30.85
N SER A 13 29.08 -37.78 32.01
CA SER A 13 28.21 -36.65 32.26
C SER A 13 29.01 -35.35 32.17
N LYS A 14 28.71 -34.47 31.22
CA LYS A 14 29.13 -33.07 31.32
C LYS A 14 27.93 -32.14 31.19
N LYS A 15 27.55 -31.67 32.37
CA LYS A 15 26.72 -30.52 32.73
C LYS A 15 26.96 -29.35 31.77
N GLY A 16 25.88 -28.84 31.17
CA GLY A 16 25.91 -27.70 30.24
C GLY A 16 24.52 -27.20 29.90
N SER A 17 23.69 -26.97 30.93
CA SER A 17 22.45 -26.20 30.82
C SER A 17 22.80 -24.72 30.95
N LYS A 18 22.86 -24.01 29.82
CA LYS A 18 22.59 -22.57 29.64
C LYS A 18 22.99 -22.23 28.21
N ASP A 19 21.99 -21.86 27.41
CA ASP A 19 22.04 -21.00 26.22
C ASP A 19 20.89 -21.37 25.27
N ARG A 20 19.68 -21.33 25.83
CA ARG A 20 18.43 -21.22 25.09
C ARG A 20 17.85 -19.85 25.47
N ALA A 21 17.46 -19.09 24.47
CA ALA A 21 16.88 -17.73 24.51
C ALA A 21 17.89 -16.56 24.50
N LYS A 22 18.24 -16.13 23.28
CA LYS A 22 18.37 -14.71 22.86
C LYS A 22 18.57 -14.60 21.34
N SER A 23 17.67 -15.17 20.54
CA SER A 23 17.50 -14.73 19.14
C SER A 23 16.53 -13.53 19.15
N ARG A 24 17.06 -12.38 19.56
CA ARG A 24 16.36 -11.10 19.46
C ARG A 24 16.29 -10.78 17.97
N ALA A 25 15.09 -10.80 17.38
CA ALA A 25 14.87 -10.29 16.04
C ALA A 25 15.47 -8.87 15.98
N LYS A 26 16.41 -8.64 15.04
CA LYS A 26 16.88 -7.30 14.75
C LYS A 26 15.66 -6.49 14.27
N PRO A 27 15.42 -5.27 14.76
CA PRO A 27 14.38 -4.42 14.20
C PRO A 27 14.67 -4.26 12.70
N LEU A 28 13.64 -4.42 11.87
CA LEU A 28 13.73 -4.13 10.45
C LEU A 28 14.25 -2.70 10.31
N ASP A 29 15.40 -2.58 9.65
CA ASP A 29 16.11 -1.33 9.46
C ASP A 29 15.19 -0.37 8.70
N ALA A 30 14.63 0.62 9.39
CA ALA A 30 13.71 1.60 8.81
C ALA A 30 14.36 2.31 7.61
N GLU A 31 15.69 2.44 7.62
CA GLU A 31 16.48 2.97 6.51
C GLU A 31 16.48 2.06 5.28
N ALA A 32 16.30 0.73 5.45
CA ALA A 32 16.18 -0.20 4.34
C ALA A 32 14.80 -0.11 3.67
N PHE A 33 13.76 0.18 4.45
CA PHE A 33 12.41 0.41 3.93
C PHE A 33 12.31 1.76 3.21
N ASP A 34 12.92 2.83 3.76
CA ASP A 34 12.99 4.13 3.10
C ASP A 34 13.85 4.10 1.83
N ARG A 35 14.94 3.30 1.81
CA ARG A 35 15.72 3.03 0.59
C ARG A 35 14.90 2.24 -0.44
N ALA A 36 14.13 1.25 -0.01
CA ALA A 36 13.24 0.51 -0.91
C ALA A 36 12.14 1.42 -1.48
N ALA A 37 11.50 2.25 -0.66
CA ALA A 37 10.45 3.18 -1.10
C ALA A 37 10.99 4.26 -2.05
N THR A 38 12.20 4.78 -1.79
CA THR A 38 12.85 5.74 -2.69
C THR A 38 13.24 5.10 -4.01
N THR A 39 13.83 3.89 -4.02
CA THR A 39 14.14 3.17 -5.27
C THR A 39 12.89 2.82 -6.08
N LEU A 40 11.77 2.51 -5.42
CA LEU A 40 10.48 2.20 -6.08
C LEU A 40 9.83 3.47 -6.66
N ASN A 41 9.90 4.60 -5.95
CA ASN A 41 9.49 5.90 -6.49
C ASN A 41 10.37 6.34 -7.66
N ASP A 42 11.68 6.09 -7.60
CA ASP A 42 12.62 6.42 -8.68
C ASP A 42 12.39 5.55 -9.93
N ALA A 43 12.07 4.26 -9.73
CA ALA A 43 11.69 3.34 -10.80
C ALA A 43 10.35 3.75 -11.43
N THR A 44 9.36 4.12 -10.61
CA THR A 44 8.05 4.62 -11.09
C THR A 44 8.21 5.93 -11.85
N ALA A 45 9.05 6.86 -11.37
CA ALA A 45 9.35 8.11 -12.08
C ALA A 45 10.08 7.88 -13.42
N LYS A 46 10.99 6.91 -13.48
CA LYS A 46 11.67 6.51 -14.73
C LYS A 46 10.71 5.86 -15.72
N LEU A 47 9.77 5.04 -15.25
CA LEU A 47 8.71 4.45 -16.08
C LEU A 47 7.73 5.50 -16.61
N MET A 48 7.30 6.44 -15.77
CA MET A 48 6.44 7.56 -16.20
C MET A 48 7.14 8.43 -17.25
N ARG A 49 8.44 8.74 -17.07
CA ARG A 49 9.23 9.46 -18.10
C ARG A 49 9.50 8.64 -19.36
N ALA A 50 9.57 7.31 -19.26
CA ALA A 50 9.68 6.44 -20.42
C ALA A 50 8.35 6.39 -21.19
N ALA A 51 7.22 6.31 -20.48
CA ALA A 51 5.88 6.36 -21.05
C ALA A 51 5.58 7.74 -21.67
N GLU A 52 5.97 8.83 -21.04
CA GLU A 52 5.87 10.20 -21.59
C GLU A 52 6.69 10.36 -22.87
N ARG A 53 7.93 9.83 -22.90
CA ARG A 53 8.75 9.82 -24.12
C ARG A 53 8.15 8.97 -25.24
N HIS A 54 7.50 7.86 -24.88
CA HIS A 54 6.81 7.00 -25.84
C HIS A 54 5.50 7.60 -26.35
N ALA A 55 4.80 8.39 -25.53
CA ALA A 55 3.58 9.11 -25.89
C ALA A 55 3.84 10.37 -26.73
N LEU A 56 5.03 10.96 -26.62
CA LEU A 56 5.44 12.13 -27.41
C LEU A 56 6.05 11.78 -28.78
N GLY A 57 6.04 10.51 -29.19
CA GLY A 57 6.46 10.09 -30.53
C GLY A 57 7.95 10.28 -30.82
N ASP A 58 8.80 10.44 -29.80
CA ASP A 58 10.24 10.65 -29.97
C ASP A 58 10.94 9.29 -30.15
N VAL A 59 10.75 8.68 -31.32
CA VAL A 59 11.56 7.55 -31.78
C VAL A 59 12.88 8.10 -32.30
N ASN A 60 13.75 8.51 -31.38
CA ASN A 60 15.18 8.67 -31.66
C ASN A 60 15.92 7.50 -31.01
N HIS A 61 16.23 6.50 -31.83
CA HIS A 61 16.95 5.30 -31.43
C HIS A 61 18.48 5.49 -31.26
N ASP A 62 19.01 6.71 -31.29
CA ASP A 62 20.47 6.94 -31.40
C ASP A 62 21.08 7.85 -30.31
N GLY A 63 20.64 7.74 -29.05
CA GLY A 63 21.02 8.71 -28.00
C GLY A 63 21.62 8.18 -26.69
N ALA A 64 21.83 6.88 -26.50
CA ALA A 64 22.43 6.36 -25.25
C ALA A 64 23.88 5.94 -25.48
N PRO A 65 24.88 6.56 -24.81
CA PRO A 65 26.27 6.14 -24.91
C PRO A 65 26.42 4.66 -24.48
N PRO A 66 27.24 3.86 -25.20
CA PRO A 66 27.43 2.43 -24.92
C PRO A 66 27.96 2.13 -23.50
N ASP A 67 28.50 3.12 -22.79
CA ASP A 67 29.15 2.95 -21.48
C ASP A 67 28.20 2.64 -20.31
N ASP A 68 26.92 3.04 -20.38
CA ASP A 68 25.98 2.81 -19.28
C ASP A 68 25.47 1.36 -19.23
N ARG A 69 25.45 0.65 -20.37
CA ARG A 69 25.16 -0.79 -20.40
C ARG A 69 26.32 -1.60 -19.85
N ALA A 70 27.56 -1.20 -20.15
CA ALA A 70 28.75 -1.85 -19.61
C ALA A 70 28.81 -1.71 -18.09
N ARG A 71 28.46 -0.53 -17.54
CA ARG A 71 28.34 -0.31 -16.10
C ARG A 71 27.31 -1.21 -15.43
N TRP A 72 26.12 -1.36 -16.01
CA TRP A 72 25.07 -2.22 -15.46
C TRP A 72 25.49 -3.70 -15.43
N TYR A 73 26.17 -4.17 -16.48
CA TYR A 73 26.71 -5.53 -16.52
C TYR A 73 27.91 -5.73 -15.57
N GLU A 74 28.76 -4.72 -15.36
CA GLU A 74 29.87 -4.78 -14.40
C GLU A 74 29.41 -4.69 -12.95
N GLU A 75 28.34 -3.96 -12.68
CA GLU A 75 27.73 -3.83 -11.35
C GLU A 75 26.98 -5.13 -10.97
N GLY A 76 26.39 -5.81 -11.95
CA GLY A 76 25.90 -7.19 -11.81
C GLY A 76 27.03 -8.21 -11.63
N ARG A 77 28.18 -8.03 -12.29
CA ARG A 77 29.37 -8.90 -12.17
C ARG A 77 30.06 -8.74 -10.80
N ARG A 78 30.07 -7.53 -10.22
CA ARG A 78 30.60 -7.26 -8.86
C ARG A 78 29.75 -7.84 -7.73
N ALA A 79 28.49 -8.21 -8.00
CA ALA A 79 27.57 -8.78 -7.01
C ALA A 79 27.82 -10.28 -6.69
N GLY A 80 28.90 -10.88 -7.20
CA GLY A 80 29.51 -12.09 -6.65
C GLY A 80 28.65 -13.36 -6.70
N ARG A 81 28.68 -14.05 -7.83
CA ARG A 81 28.52 -15.50 -7.91
C ARG A 81 29.48 -16.05 -8.97
N ASP A 82 30.72 -16.29 -8.53
CA ASP A 82 31.68 -17.11 -9.26
C ASP A 82 31.36 -18.59 -9.01
N GLU A 83 31.05 -19.34 -10.06
CA GLU A 83 31.73 -20.60 -10.33
C GLU A 83 31.64 -20.96 -11.83
N ALA A 84 32.79 -21.41 -12.33
CA ALA A 84 33.22 -21.55 -13.72
C ALA A 84 32.42 -22.53 -14.59
N ILE A 85 32.28 -22.21 -15.90
CA ILE A 85 32.82 -23.01 -17.01
C ILE A 85 33.36 -22.05 -18.10
N LEU A 86 34.58 -22.34 -18.56
CA LEU A 86 35.41 -21.67 -19.56
C LEU A 86 34.85 -21.66 -21.00
N HIS A 87 35.24 -20.59 -21.73
CA HIS A 87 35.56 -20.46 -23.17
C HIS A 87 34.66 -21.09 -24.25
N ASP A 88 33.90 -20.24 -24.95
CA ASP A 88 34.15 -19.83 -26.35
C ASP A 88 33.05 -18.86 -26.82
N ALA A 89 33.39 -17.87 -27.64
CA ALA A 89 32.46 -16.93 -28.27
C ALA A 89 32.89 -16.67 -29.73
N PRO A 90 32.00 -16.27 -30.67
CA PRO A 90 30.53 -16.38 -30.78
C PRO A 90 30.10 -17.02 -32.15
N PRO A 91 28.78 -17.21 -32.49
CA PRO A 91 27.95 -16.11 -33.02
C PRO A 91 26.46 -16.11 -32.55
N ASP A 92 25.82 -14.96 -32.75
CA ASP A 92 24.37 -14.70 -32.83
C ASP A 92 23.45 -15.03 -31.65
N ALA A 93 23.31 -14.04 -30.76
CA ALA A 93 22.33 -13.98 -29.67
C ALA A 93 20.86 -13.79 -30.10
N GLY A 94 20.54 -13.96 -31.39
CA GLY A 94 19.15 -14.00 -31.88
C GLY A 94 18.55 -15.41 -31.91
N SER A 95 19.38 -16.46 -31.96
CA SER A 95 18.90 -17.83 -32.23
C SER A 95 18.62 -18.66 -30.97
N LEU A 96 19.25 -18.33 -29.83
CA LEU A 96 19.14 -19.14 -28.61
C LEU A 96 17.93 -18.84 -27.72
N LEU A 97 17.30 -17.66 -27.85
CA LEU A 97 16.05 -17.37 -27.13
C LEU A 97 14.85 -18.12 -27.74
N ALA A 98 14.89 -18.38 -29.05
CA ALA A 98 13.89 -19.21 -29.74
C ALA A 98 14.07 -20.71 -29.45
N ALA A 99 15.29 -21.17 -29.17
CA ALA A 99 15.57 -22.58 -28.87
C ALA A 99 15.29 -22.99 -27.41
N GLN A 100 15.32 -22.04 -26.45
CA GLN A 100 15.01 -22.30 -25.04
C GLN A 100 13.50 -22.26 -24.72
N LEU A 101 12.66 -21.83 -25.68
CA LEU A 101 11.20 -21.81 -25.56
C LEU A 101 10.51 -23.00 -26.27
N ARG A 102 11.21 -24.14 -26.45
CA ARG A 102 10.51 -25.40 -26.74
C ARG A 102 9.83 -25.91 -25.46
N PRO A 103 8.50 -26.18 -25.47
CA PRO A 103 7.79 -26.65 -24.29
C PRO A 103 8.36 -28.00 -23.83
N ARG A 104 8.93 -28.06 -22.63
CA ARG A 104 9.11 -29.33 -21.92
C ARG A 104 7.71 -29.80 -21.51
N HIS A 105 7.28 -30.96 -22.01
CA HIS A 105 5.96 -31.60 -21.86
C HIS A 105 5.44 -31.87 -20.41
N GLY A 106 5.91 -31.13 -19.40
CA GLY A 106 5.35 -31.11 -18.05
C GLY A 106 4.89 -29.72 -17.58
N ALA A 107 5.38 -28.63 -18.20
CA ALA A 107 5.01 -27.26 -17.81
C ALA A 107 3.54 -26.93 -18.15
N ASP A 108 3.01 -27.51 -19.22
CA ASP A 108 1.60 -27.35 -19.62
C ASP A 108 0.62 -27.95 -18.62
N ASP A 109 1.04 -28.96 -17.85
CA ASP A 109 0.18 -29.59 -16.84
C ASP A 109 0.13 -28.79 -15.55
N GLU A 110 1.23 -28.17 -15.14
CA GLU A 110 1.22 -27.21 -14.02
C GLU A 110 0.48 -25.94 -14.39
N LEU A 111 0.65 -25.43 -15.61
CA LEU A 111 -0.09 -24.28 -16.12
C LEU A 111 -1.59 -24.59 -16.23
N ARG A 112 -1.97 -25.80 -16.68
CA ARG A 112 -3.38 -26.25 -16.67
C ARG A 112 -3.94 -26.40 -15.26
N ARG A 113 -3.15 -26.86 -14.29
CA ARG A 113 -3.56 -26.93 -12.87
C ARG A 113 -3.71 -25.54 -12.25
N ALA A 114 -2.81 -24.60 -12.57
CA ALA A 114 -2.91 -23.21 -12.14
C ALA A 114 -4.15 -22.53 -12.74
N ARG A 115 -4.41 -22.72 -14.04
CA ARG A 115 -5.63 -22.24 -14.72
C ARG A 115 -6.91 -22.81 -14.09
N ARG A 116 -6.93 -24.09 -13.72
CA ARG A 116 -8.08 -24.70 -13.01
C ARG A 116 -8.29 -24.07 -11.63
N ARG A 117 -7.22 -23.86 -10.86
CA ARG A 117 -7.30 -23.22 -9.53
C ARG A 117 -7.75 -21.75 -9.62
N ALA A 118 -7.29 -21.02 -10.63
CA ALA A 118 -7.70 -19.64 -10.89
C ALA A 118 -9.18 -19.56 -11.30
N ALA A 119 -9.63 -20.43 -12.22
CA ALA A 119 -11.02 -20.49 -12.65
C ALA A 119 -11.98 -20.88 -11.50
N GLU A 120 -11.54 -21.76 -10.60
CA GLU A 120 -12.31 -22.18 -9.43
C GLU A 120 -12.42 -21.04 -8.40
N ARG A 121 -11.34 -20.28 -8.16
CA ARG A 121 -11.35 -19.07 -7.32
C ARG A 121 -12.22 -17.96 -7.92
N ALA A 122 -12.19 -17.78 -9.24
CA ALA A 122 -13.04 -16.82 -9.93
C ALA A 122 -14.54 -17.20 -9.86
N ARG A 123 -14.88 -18.49 -9.97
CA ARG A 123 -16.27 -18.97 -9.78
C ARG A 123 -16.77 -18.76 -8.36
N VAL A 124 -15.95 -19.03 -7.35
CA VAL A 124 -16.30 -18.79 -5.94
C VAL A 124 -16.45 -17.30 -5.63
N ARG A 125 -15.72 -16.42 -6.32
CA ARG A 125 -15.90 -14.96 -6.22
C ARG A 125 -17.17 -14.49 -6.95
N ARG A 126 -17.49 -15.03 -8.13
CA ARG A 126 -18.73 -14.70 -8.87
C ARG A 126 -20.00 -15.16 -8.15
N SER A 127 -19.96 -16.26 -7.38
CA SER A 127 -21.11 -16.71 -6.57
C SER A 127 -21.30 -15.92 -5.26
N ARG A 128 -20.32 -15.08 -4.87
CA ARG A 128 -20.38 -14.20 -3.69
C ARG A 128 -20.58 -12.72 -4.03
N SER A 129 -20.64 -12.37 -5.32
CA SER A 129 -20.89 -10.99 -5.74
C SER A 129 -22.40 -10.75 -5.79
N PRO A 130 -22.94 -9.71 -5.12
CA PRO A 130 -24.33 -9.32 -5.28
C PRO A 130 -24.60 -8.90 -6.73
N ALA A 131 -25.80 -9.21 -7.23
CA ALA A 131 -26.23 -8.95 -8.60
C ALA A 131 -26.03 -7.46 -8.98
N PRO A 132 -25.67 -7.16 -10.25
CA PRO A 132 -25.54 -5.79 -10.70
C PRO A 132 -26.90 -5.07 -10.62
N PRO A 133 -26.94 -3.79 -10.18
CA PRO A 133 -28.17 -3.02 -10.23
C PRO A 133 -28.60 -2.80 -11.68
N PRO A 134 -29.92 -2.71 -11.97
CA PRO A 134 -30.41 -2.42 -13.32
C PRO A 134 -29.95 -1.03 -13.76
N ALA A 135 -29.62 -0.91 -15.04
CA ALA A 135 -29.21 0.32 -15.71
C ALA A 135 -30.25 1.43 -15.48
N TYR A 136 -29.79 2.58 -14.97
CA TYR A 136 -30.60 3.78 -14.81
C TYR A 136 -30.20 4.79 -15.87
N ASP A 137 -31.12 5.05 -16.79
CA ASP A 137 -31.08 6.18 -17.70
C ASP A 137 -31.07 7.50 -16.93
N ALA A 138 -30.29 8.43 -17.46
CA ALA A 138 -30.08 9.77 -16.93
C ALA A 138 -31.33 10.64 -17.05
N VAL A 139 -31.87 11.07 -15.90
CA VAL A 139 -32.41 12.43 -15.74
C VAL A 139 -32.00 12.92 -14.35
N ALA A 140 -31.07 13.87 -14.32
CA ALA A 140 -30.61 14.53 -13.11
C ALA A 140 -31.79 15.20 -12.39
N ARG A 141 -32.25 14.58 -11.30
CA ARG A 141 -33.12 15.18 -10.28
C ARG A 141 -32.29 15.30 -9.00
N PRO A 142 -32.20 16.48 -8.37
CA PRO A 142 -31.43 16.64 -7.15
C PRO A 142 -31.96 15.70 -6.05
N PRO A 143 -31.09 15.16 -5.18
CA PRO A 143 -31.49 14.12 -4.23
C PRO A 143 -32.57 14.63 -3.29
N ARG A 144 -33.71 13.95 -3.32
CA ARG A 144 -34.92 14.18 -2.50
C ARG A 144 -34.73 13.80 -1.01
N ALA A 145 -33.50 13.74 -0.52
CA ALA A 145 -33.13 13.21 0.79
C ALA A 145 -33.25 14.22 1.95
N ALA A 146 -33.85 15.40 1.71
CA ALA A 146 -34.07 16.42 2.74
C ALA A 146 -35.54 16.51 3.22
N ARG A 147 -36.43 15.60 2.79
CA ARG A 147 -37.86 15.64 3.15
C ARG A 147 -38.32 14.63 4.20
N ASP A 148 -37.49 13.65 4.55
CA ASP A 148 -37.82 12.64 5.57
C ASP A 148 -36.91 12.72 6.81
N ALA A 149 -36.38 13.91 7.11
CA ALA A 149 -35.92 14.17 8.46
C ALA A 149 -37.17 14.27 9.36
N PRO A 150 -37.27 13.47 10.45
CA PRO A 150 -38.36 13.66 11.40
C PRO A 150 -38.34 15.13 11.84
N PRO A 151 -39.50 15.80 11.94
CA PRO A 151 -39.53 17.15 12.49
C PRO A 151 -38.80 17.12 13.84
N PRO A 152 -37.98 18.14 14.17
CA PRO A 152 -37.42 18.21 15.51
C PRO A 152 -38.58 18.04 16.49
N PRO A 153 -38.43 17.24 17.56
CA PRO A 153 -39.50 17.04 18.52
C PRO A 153 -40.02 18.41 18.92
N PRO A 154 -41.36 18.62 18.98
CA PRO A 154 -41.90 19.91 19.39
C PRO A 154 -41.22 20.25 20.71
N ALA A 155 -40.58 21.43 20.77
CA ALA A 155 -39.99 21.94 22.00
C ALA A 155 -41.06 21.76 23.08
N ALA A 156 -40.82 20.81 23.99
CA ALA A 156 -41.79 20.46 25.01
C ALA A 156 -42.18 21.77 25.69
N ALA A 157 -43.48 22.05 25.68
CA ALA A 157 -44.03 23.22 26.32
C ALA A 157 -43.47 23.29 27.75
N PHE A 158 -42.63 24.27 28.03
CA PHE A 158 -42.20 24.69 29.36
C PHE A 158 -43.40 25.31 30.09
N GLY A 159 -44.42 24.50 30.34
CA GLY A 159 -45.77 24.94 30.77
C GLY A 159 -46.31 24.25 32.03
N ALA A 160 -45.53 23.40 32.68
CA ALA A 160 -45.73 23.04 34.09
C ALA A 160 -44.51 23.55 34.84
N ALA A 161 -44.68 24.05 36.07
CA ALA A 161 -43.64 24.68 36.90
C ALA A 161 -42.38 23.79 37.02
N ALA A 162 -41.55 23.83 35.99
CA ALA A 162 -40.31 23.10 35.93
C ALA A 162 -39.41 23.73 36.99
N PRO A 163 -38.72 22.92 37.80
CA PRO A 163 -37.77 23.46 38.76
C PRO A 163 -36.85 24.45 38.02
N LEU A 164 -36.88 25.71 38.44
CA LEU A 164 -36.05 26.75 37.84
C LEU A 164 -34.60 26.41 38.17
N PHE A 165 -33.91 25.81 37.20
CA PHE A 165 -32.49 25.56 37.28
C PHE A 165 -31.76 26.89 37.20
N THR A 166 -31.09 27.26 38.27
CA THR A 166 -30.37 28.54 38.40
C THR A 166 -28.87 28.36 38.44
N HIS A 167 -28.40 27.13 38.72
CA HIS A 167 -26.99 26.80 38.91
C HIS A 167 -26.59 25.59 38.06
N PHE A 168 -25.28 25.35 37.94
CA PHE A 168 -24.70 24.23 37.22
C PHE A 168 -23.52 23.68 38.02
N SER A 169 -23.46 22.36 38.20
CA SER A 169 -22.30 21.70 38.81
C SER A 169 -21.27 21.38 37.74
N GLU A 170 -20.12 22.05 37.77
CA GLU A 170 -18.96 21.76 36.91
C GLU A 170 -18.42 20.35 37.16
N THR A 171 -18.49 19.88 38.41
CA THR A 171 -18.03 18.55 38.82
C THR A 171 -18.88 17.42 38.25
N CYS A 172 -20.20 17.64 38.09
CA CYS A 172 -21.13 16.60 37.64
C CYS A 172 -21.65 16.79 36.21
N GLY A 173 -21.42 17.97 35.62
CA GLY A 173 -21.91 18.30 34.28
C GLY A 173 -23.43 18.48 34.19
N ALA A 174 -24.12 18.79 35.29
CA ALA A 174 -25.58 18.82 35.35
C ALA A 174 -26.13 20.17 35.88
N PRO A 175 -27.27 20.65 35.35
CA PRO A 175 -27.96 21.82 35.89
C PRO A 175 -28.64 21.49 37.23
N LEU A 176 -28.65 22.46 38.14
CA LEU A 176 -29.14 22.34 39.52
C LEU A 176 -30.14 23.45 39.86
N THR A 177 -31.12 23.11 40.68
CA THR A 177 -31.99 24.09 41.37
C THR A 177 -31.20 24.79 42.47
N ALA A 178 -31.74 25.87 43.04
CA ALA A 178 -31.09 26.56 44.17
C ALA A 178 -30.83 25.62 45.36
N GLU A 179 -31.82 24.83 45.79
CA GLU A 179 -31.65 23.85 46.88
C GLU A 179 -30.64 22.74 46.52
N GLY A 180 -30.62 22.32 45.26
CA GLY A 180 -29.66 21.33 44.75
C GLY A 180 -28.23 21.88 44.66
N ALA A 181 -28.07 23.18 44.41
CA ALA A 181 -26.79 23.88 44.39
C ALA A 181 -26.17 23.90 45.79
N ASP A 182 -26.93 24.25 46.82
CA ASP A 182 -26.47 24.26 48.21
C ASP A 182 -26.07 22.86 48.69
N ALA A 183 -26.89 21.85 48.36
CA ALA A 183 -26.60 20.46 48.67
C ALA A 183 -25.38 19.89 47.90
N ALA A 184 -25.10 20.39 46.69
CA ALA A 184 -23.92 20.01 45.93
C ALA A 184 -22.66 20.74 46.43
N ALA A 185 -22.77 22.02 46.76
CA ALA A 185 -21.69 22.81 47.35
C ALA A 185 -21.28 22.27 48.73
N ALA A 186 -22.24 21.87 49.57
CA ALA A 186 -21.98 21.20 50.85
C ALA A 186 -21.23 19.86 50.70
N ARG A 187 -21.35 19.22 49.53
CA ARG A 187 -20.60 18.01 49.16
C ARG A 187 -19.26 18.31 48.48
N GLY A 188 -18.86 19.58 48.39
CA GLY A 188 -17.60 20.03 47.79
C GLY A 188 -17.62 20.10 46.27
N HIS A 189 -18.79 20.10 45.62
CA HIS A 189 -18.88 20.25 44.17
C HIS A 189 -18.67 21.71 43.77
N GLU A 190 -18.00 21.94 42.64
CA GLU A 190 -17.87 23.28 42.06
C GLU A 190 -19.17 23.66 41.36
N VAL A 191 -19.89 24.62 41.95
CA VAL A 191 -21.19 25.08 41.46
C VAL A 191 -21.08 26.53 40.98
N VAL A 192 -21.57 26.78 39.78
CA VAL A 192 -21.55 28.09 39.12
C VAL A 192 -22.98 28.48 38.73
N GLU A 193 -23.29 29.77 38.65
CA GLU A 193 -24.56 30.23 38.08
C GLU A 193 -24.72 29.70 36.65
N LEU A 194 -25.92 29.21 36.33
CA LEU A 194 -26.21 28.55 35.06
C LEU A 194 -25.94 29.47 33.87
N GLU A 195 -26.27 30.76 33.97
CA GLU A 195 -26.03 31.75 32.91
C GLU A 195 -24.53 31.96 32.64
N LYS A 196 -23.70 31.97 33.69
CA LYS A 196 -22.24 32.08 33.56
C LYS A 196 -21.64 30.81 32.96
N ALA A 197 -22.10 29.64 33.41
CA ALA A 197 -21.70 28.34 32.87
C ALA A 197 -22.10 28.17 31.40
N TYR A 198 -23.29 28.65 31.02
CA TYR A 198 -23.81 28.65 29.65
C TYR A 198 -22.97 29.54 28.73
N ARG A 199 -22.72 30.80 29.11
CA ARG A 199 -21.90 31.73 28.32
C ARG A 199 -20.48 31.20 28.11
N SER A 200 -19.84 30.72 29.17
CA SER A 200 -18.49 30.13 29.10
C SER A 200 -18.43 28.97 28.10
N ARG A 201 -19.38 28.03 28.16
CA ARG A 201 -19.46 26.88 27.23
C ARG A 201 -19.81 27.30 25.81
N LEU A 202 -20.72 28.27 25.63
CA LEU A 202 -21.07 28.81 24.33
C LEU A 202 -19.85 29.46 23.67
N ASP A 203 -19.06 30.21 24.42
CA ASP A 203 -17.84 30.84 23.92
C ASP A 203 -16.75 29.80 23.62
N ALA A 204 -16.57 28.78 24.46
CA ALA A 204 -15.69 27.65 24.17
C ALA A 204 -16.11 26.89 22.89
N LEU A 205 -17.42 26.66 22.71
CA LEU A 205 -17.96 26.04 21.49
C LEU A 205 -17.74 26.92 20.26
N ARG A 206 -17.97 28.24 20.36
CA ARG A 206 -17.68 29.20 19.29
C ARG A 206 -16.20 29.19 18.92
N GLN A 207 -15.30 29.14 19.90
CA GLN A 207 -13.87 29.03 19.67
C GLN A 207 -13.52 27.72 18.94
N LEU A 208 -14.10 26.59 19.35
CA LEU A 208 -13.88 25.31 18.66
C LEU A 208 -14.43 25.31 17.22
N LEU A 209 -15.60 25.91 17.00
CA LEU A 209 -16.18 26.07 15.67
C LEU A 209 -15.25 26.86 14.75
N VAL A 210 -14.79 28.02 15.21
CA VAL A 210 -13.91 28.92 14.45
C VAL A 210 -12.52 28.33 14.25
N ALA A 211 -11.93 27.74 15.29
CA ALA A 211 -10.56 27.24 15.23
C ALA A 211 -10.43 25.89 14.52
N LYS A 212 -11.46 25.03 14.56
CA LYS A 212 -11.37 23.64 14.09
C LYS A 212 -12.34 23.33 12.96
N LEU A 213 -13.64 23.57 13.14
CA LEU A 213 -14.66 23.08 12.21
C LEU A 213 -14.75 23.91 10.93
N LEU A 214 -14.76 25.25 11.02
CA LEU A 214 -14.85 26.10 9.84
C LEU A 214 -13.65 25.94 8.90
N PRO A 215 -12.39 25.93 9.38
CA PRO A 215 -11.24 25.67 8.52
C PRO A 215 -11.29 24.27 7.86
N ARG A 216 -11.78 23.26 8.60
CA ARG A 216 -11.97 21.91 8.03
C ARG A 216 -13.03 21.91 6.94
N ARG A 217 -14.15 22.61 7.13
CA ARG A 217 -15.19 22.78 6.11
C ARG A 217 -14.61 23.39 4.84
N ASP A 218 -13.81 24.44 4.97
CA ASP A 218 -13.25 25.14 3.81
C ASP A 218 -12.22 24.28 3.07
N ARG A 219 -11.40 23.50 3.80
CA ARG A 219 -10.50 22.49 3.20
C ARG A 219 -11.28 21.40 2.46
N LEU A 220 -12.36 20.89 3.05
CA LEU A 220 -13.21 19.89 2.40
C LEU A 220 -13.90 20.45 1.15
N ALA A 221 -14.39 21.69 1.22
CA ALA A 221 -15.00 22.35 0.07
C ALA A 221 -13.98 22.63 -1.05
N ALA A 222 -12.74 22.99 -0.70
CA ALA A 222 -11.66 23.13 -1.66
C ALA A 222 -11.28 21.79 -2.30
N ALA A 223 -11.16 20.73 -1.51
CA ALA A 223 -10.91 19.38 -2.02
C ALA A 223 -12.04 18.90 -2.95
N ALA A 224 -13.31 19.14 -2.58
CA ALA A 224 -14.45 18.79 -3.41
C ALA A 224 -14.51 19.58 -4.73
N ARG A 225 -14.05 20.83 -4.76
CA ARG A 225 -13.86 21.59 -6.02
C ARG A 225 -12.73 20.98 -6.85
N TRP A 226 -11.56 20.77 -6.24
CA TRP A 226 -10.42 20.17 -6.93
C TRP A 226 -10.76 18.81 -7.56
N VAL A 227 -11.47 17.93 -6.85
CA VAL A 227 -11.90 16.62 -7.39
C VAL A 227 -12.80 16.79 -8.62
N ARG A 228 -13.77 17.73 -8.57
CA ARG A 228 -14.64 18.01 -9.73
C ARG A 228 -13.86 18.57 -10.91
N ASP A 229 -12.97 19.54 -10.67
CA ASP A 229 -12.13 20.11 -11.72
C ASP A 229 -11.23 19.03 -12.36
N ARG A 230 -10.76 18.05 -11.58
CA ARG A 230 -9.98 16.92 -12.09
C ARG A 230 -10.81 15.90 -12.85
N ALA A 231 -12.03 15.62 -12.41
CA ALA A 231 -12.95 14.78 -13.17
C ALA A 231 -13.24 15.40 -14.55
N GLU A 232 -13.60 16.69 -14.58
CA GLU A 232 -13.87 17.39 -15.85
C GLU A 232 -12.62 17.51 -16.75
N ALA A 233 -11.43 17.69 -16.16
CA ALA A 233 -10.18 17.71 -16.92
C ALA A 233 -9.87 16.33 -17.51
N PHE A 234 -10.16 15.26 -16.77
CA PHE A 234 -10.01 13.89 -17.24
C PHE A 234 -10.97 13.60 -18.40
N ASP A 235 -12.24 13.96 -18.26
CA ASP A 235 -13.25 13.79 -19.32
C ASP A 235 -12.83 14.56 -20.59
N ARG A 236 -12.41 15.82 -20.45
CA ARG A 236 -11.90 16.62 -21.58
C ARG A 236 -10.65 16.03 -22.23
N ALA A 237 -9.77 15.42 -21.45
CA ALA A 237 -8.59 14.75 -22.00
C ALA A 237 -8.98 13.47 -22.74
N PHE A 238 -9.93 12.71 -22.20
CA PHE A 238 -10.47 11.51 -22.82
C PHE A 238 -11.16 11.83 -24.16
N ASP A 239 -12.02 12.86 -24.20
CA ASP A 239 -12.69 13.30 -25.43
C ASP A 239 -11.70 13.73 -26.51
N ARG A 240 -10.60 14.40 -26.13
CA ARG A 240 -9.53 14.79 -27.07
C ARG A 240 -8.81 13.57 -27.62
N LEU A 241 -8.43 12.63 -26.75
CA LEU A 241 -7.76 11.39 -27.14
C LEU A 241 -8.66 10.53 -28.04
N ASP A 242 -9.95 10.44 -27.76
CA ASP A 242 -10.90 9.73 -28.61
C ASP A 242 -11.04 10.41 -29.99
N ALA A 243 -11.15 11.75 -30.02
CA ALA A 243 -11.20 12.48 -31.29
C ALA A 243 -9.91 12.32 -32.11
N GLU A 244 -8.74 12.32 -31.47
CA GLU A 244 -7.46 12.08 -32.12
C GLU A 244 -7.33 10.65 -32.63
N ALA A 245 -7.70 9.65 -31.82
CA ALA A 245 -7.71 8.24 -32.21
C ALA A 245 -8.64 7.98 -33.42
N ARG A 246 -9.80 8.63 -33.48
CA ARG A 246 -10.71 8.56 -34.64
C ARG A 246 -10.09 9.18 -35.88
N ARG A 247 -9.47 10.36 -35.78
CA ARG A 247 -8.76 10.99 -36.91
C ARG A 247 -7.62 10.12 -37.43
N ASP A 248 -6.86 9.52 -36.52
CA ASP A 248 -5.77 8.61 -36.89
C ASP A 248 -6.30 7.36 -37.60
N ALA A 249 -7.40 6.78 -37.10
CA ALA A 249 -8.07 5.66 -37.74
C ALA A 249 -8.56 6.02 -39.15
N ASP A 250 -9.21 7.17 -39.31
CA ASP A 250 -9.68 7.65 -40.62
C ASP A 250 -8.52 7.90 -41.59
N ALA A 251 -7.40 8.47 -41.11
CA ALA A 251 -6.20 8.70 -41.91
C ALA A 251 -5.52 7.38 -42.35
N LEU A 252 -5.55 6.35 -41.51
CA LEU A 252 -5.06 5.01 -41.88
C LEU A 252 -5.98 4.32 -42.88
N LEU A 253 -7.28 4.42 -42.69
CA LEU A 253 -8.25 3.89 -43.66
C LEU A 253 -8.14 4.60 -45.01
N GLY A 254 -7.89 5.92 -45.01
CA GLY A 254 -7.59 6.68 -46.22
C GLY A 254 -6.37 6.12 -46.95
N ARG A 255 -5.23 6.03 -46.27
CA ARG A 255 -3.99 5.47 -46.86
C ARG A 255 -4.14 4.04 -47.33
N LEU A 256 -4.89 3.19 -46.60
CA LEU A 256 -5.16 1.82 -47.02
C LEU A 256 -5.99 1.78 -48.31
N ARG A 257 -7.00 2.64 -48.43
CA ARG A 257 -7.80 2.76 -49.66
C ARG A 257 -6.96 3.26 -50.82
N ASP A 258 -6.11 4.26 -50.60
CA ASP A 258 -5.23 4.81 -51.63
C ASP A 258 -4.22 3.75 -52.11
N ALA A 259 -3.61 3.01 -51.18
CA ALA A 259 -2.72 1.89 -51.50
C ALA A 259 -3.44 0.79 -52.28
N HIS A 260 -4.65 0.41 -51.84
CA HIS A 260 -5.49 -0.56 -52.54
C HIS A 260 -5.85 -0.08 -53.96
N GLN A 261 -6.24 1.18 -54.14
CA GLN A 261 -6.58 1.75 -55.44
C GLN A 261 -5.35 1.80 -56.37
N ALA A 262 -4.20 2.25 -55.85
CA ALA A 262 -2.95 2.28 -56.59
C ALA A 262 -2.55 0.87 -57.07
N ARG A 263 -2.63 -0.12 -56.19
CA ARG A 263 -2.31 -1.51 -56.53
C ARG A 263 -3.31 -2.12 -57.50
N SER A 264 -4.60 -1.86 -57.31
CA SER A 264 -5.64 -2.31 -58.23
C SER A 264 -5.43 -1.73 -59.63
N ALA A 265 -5.02 -0.46 -59.72
CA ALA A 265 -4.72 0.20 -60.99
C ALA A 265 -3.43 -0.32 -61.64
N GLU A 266 -2.42 -0.69 -60.85
CA GLU A 266 -1.19 -1.33 -61.34
C GLU A 266 -1.47 -2.73 -61.90
N LEU A 267 -2.21 -3.56 -61.14
CA LEU A 267 -2.63 -4.88 -61.59
C LEU A 267 -3.56 -4.80 -62.81
N GLY A 268 -4.47 -3.82 -62.85
CA GLY A 268 -5.33 -3.56 -64.00
C GLY A 268 -4.52 -3.25 -65.27
N ARG A 269 -3.53 -2.35 -65.18
CA ARG A 269 -2.62 -2.03 -66.30
C ARG A 269 -1.81 -3.24 -66.76
N ALA A 270 -1.30 -4.05 -65.82
CA ALA A 270 -0.58 -5.27 -66.16
C ALA A 270 -1.49 -6.30 -66.86
N ALA A 271 -2.74 -6.43 -66.40
CA ALA A 271 -3.73 -7.31 -67.01
C ALA A 271 -4.14 -6.85 -68.41
N GLU A 272 -4.33 -5.53 -68.61
CA GLU A 272 -4.63 -4.94 -69.92
C GLU A 272 -3.48 -5.16 -70.91
N GLN A 273 -2.23 -4.95 -70.47
CA GLN A 273 -1.06 -5.21 -71.31
C GLN A 273 -1.00 -6.69 -71.73
N LEU A 274 -1.13 -7.62 -70.78
CA LEU A 274 -1.12 -9.05 -71.08
C LEU A 274 -2.28 -9.45 -72.00
N ALA A 275 -3.46 -8.86 -71.84
CA ALA A 275 -4.59 -9.13 -72.72
C ALA A 275 -4.34 -8.64 -74.14
N GLN A 276 -3.68 -7.48 -74.29
CA GLN A 276 -3.27 -6.96 -75.60
C GLN A 276 -2.22 -7.85 -76.25
N ASP A 277 -1.17 -8.25 -75.52
CA ASP A 277 -0.12 -9.13 -76.01
C ASP A 277 -0.70 -10.47 -76.49
N VAL A 278 -1.66 -11.04 -75.74
CA VAL A 278 -2.39 -12.26 -76.14
C VAL A 278 -3.23 -12.02 -77.40
N ALA A 279 -3.93 -10.90 -77.50
CA ALA A 279 -4.73 -10.57 -78.68
C ALA A 279 -3.86 -10.40 -79.95
N ASP A 280 -2.66 -9.84 -79.81
CA ASP A 280 -1.71 -9.69 -80.91
C ASP A 280 -1.17 -11.06 -81.36
N VAL A 281 -0.87 -11.96 -80.42
CA VAL A 281 -0.50 -13.35 -80.72
C VAL A 281 -1.66 -14.09 -81.39
N ASP A 282 -2.88 -13.98 -80.88
CA ASP A 282 -4.07 -14.64 -81.45
C ASP A 282 -4.38 -14.12 -82.86
N ARG A 283 -4.19 -12.81 -83.11
CA ARG A 283 -4.33 -12.19 -84.44
C ARG A 283 -3.35 -12.80 -85.43
N LEU A 284 -2.07 -12.85 -85.08
CA LEU A 284 -1.01 -13.43 -85.94
C LEU A 284 -1.23 -14.94 -86.15
N ALA A 285 -1.66 -15.66 -85.11
CA ALA A 285 -1.98 -17.08 -85.20
C ALA A 285 -3.19 -17.34 -86.13
N LEU A 286 -4.21 -16.49 -86.09
CA LEU A 286 -5.37 -16.58 -86.97
C LEU A 286 -4.97 -16.31 -88.43
N GLU A 287 -4.12 -15.32 -88.68
CA GLU A 287 -3.61 -15.02 -90.02
C GLU A 287 -2.77 -16.18 -90.59
N ALA A 288 -1.93 -16.80 -89.76
CA ALA A 288 -1.21 -18.01 -90.12
C ALA A 288 -2.17 -19.18 -90.44
N SER A 289 -3.18 -19.41 -89.60
CA SER A 289 -4.19 -20.46 -89.81
C SER A 289 -5.01 -20.23 -91.10
N ASN A 290 -5.37 -18.98 -91.41
CA ASN A 290 -6.04 -18.63 -92.66
C ASN A 290 -5.16 -18.88 -93.88
N ALA A 291 -3.86 -18.56 -93.79
CA ALA A 291 -2.90 -18.83 -94.86
C ALA A 291 -2.71 -20.35 -95.09
N GLU A 292 -2.72 -21.16 -94.03
CA GLU A 292 -2.70 -22.62 -94.13
C GLU A 292 -3.97 -23.17 -94.81
N ALA A 293 -5.15 -22.66 -94.43
CA ALA A 293 -6.41 -23.05 -95.06
C ALA A 293 -6.46 -22.68 -96.55
N ASP A 294 -5.99 -21.48 -96.90
CA ASP A 294 -5.88 -21.04 -98.30
C ASP A 294 -4.88 -21.87 -99.09
N ALA A 295 -3.76 -22.29 -98.47
CA ALA A 295 -2.79 -23.19 -99.11
C ALA A 295 -3.44 -24.51 -99.53
N ALA A 296 -4.31 -25.07 -98.69
CA ALA A 296 -5.08 -26.29 -98.97
C ALA A 296 -6.17 -26.10 -100.04
N ALA A 297 -6.65 -24.87 -100.27
CA ALA A 297 -7.66 -24.56 -101.29
C ALA A 297 -7.04 -24.36 -102.69
N GLU A 298 -7.48 -25.12 -103.69
CA GLU A 298 -7.00 -24.98 -105.08
C GLU A 298 -7.50 -23.69 -105.79
N LYS A 299 -8.58 -23.07 -105.31
CA LYS A 299 -9.32 -22.02 -106.04
C LYS A 299 -9.11 -20.58 -105.57
N ALA A 300 -8.09 -20.30 -104.75
CA ALA A 300 -7.85 -18.96 -104.18
C ALA A 300 -6.48 -18.35 -104.58
N PRO A 301 -6.14 -18.19 -105.88
CA PRO A 301 -4.84 -17.67 -106.30
C PRO A 301 -4.57 -16.23 -105.85
N ALA A 302 -5.62 -15.39 -105.77
CA ALA A 302 -5.48 -14.00 -105.33
C ALA A 302 -5.11 -13.89 -103.83
N SER A 303 -5.65 -14.77 -102.97
CA SER A 303 -5.33 -14.78 -101.54
C SER A 303 -3.88 -15.21 -101.30
N LYS A 304 -3.42 -16.25 -102.03
CA LYS A 304 -2.04 -16.74 -101.96
C LYS A 304 -1.02 -15.66 -102.37
N VAL A 305 -1.31 -14.89 -103.42
CA VAL A 305 -0.45 -13.77 -103.84
C VAL A 305 -0.46 -12.64 -102.80
N GLY A 306 -1.62 -12.34 -102.21
CA GLY A 306 -1.75 -11.37 -101.12
C GLY A 306 -0.93 -11.75 -99.87
N PHE A 307 -0.91 -13.03 -99.50
CA PHE A 307 -0.05 -13.54 -98.42
C PHE A 307 1.43 -13.37 -98.74
N VAL A 308 1.88 -13.74 -99.94
CA VAL A 308 3.29 -13.60 -100.35
C VAL A 308 3.76 -12.14 -100.28
N HIS A 309 2.90 -11.18 -100.63
CA HIS A 309 3.25 -9.76 -100.52
C HIS A 309 3.39 -9.29 -99.06
N ARG A 310 2.60 -9.82 -98.13
CA ARG A 310 2.66 -9.47 -96.70
C ARG A 310 3.60 -10.35 -95.87
N PHE A 311 4.18 -11.39 -96.45
CA PHE A 311 4.99 -12.37 -95.70
C PHE A 311 6.13 -11.73 -94.91
N ALA A 312 6.85 -10.78 -95.52
CA ALA A 312 7.94 -10.06 -94.84
C ALA A 312 7.43 -9.21 -93.68
N GLU A 313 6.25 -8.60 -93.83
CA GLU A 313 5.59 -7.79 -92.78
C GLU A 313 5.15 -8.70 -91.62
N LEU A 314 4.53 -9.85 -91.92
CA LEU A 314 4.09 -10.81 -90.90
C LEU A 314 5.26 -11.43 -90.14
N CYS A 315 6.35 -11.79 -90.82
CA CYS A 315 7.57 -12.26 -90.14
C CYS A 315 8.13 -11.19 -89.21
N HIS A 316 8.11 -9.92 -89.64
CA HIS A 316 8.55 -8.81 -88.81
C HIS A 316 7.63 -8.61 -87.59
N GLU A 317 6.30 -8.63 -87.76
CA GLU A 317 5.33 -8.52 -86.66
C GLU A 317 5.49 -9.68 -85.66
N VAL A 318 5.74 -10.90 -86.14
CA VAL A 318 5.99 -12.07 -85.27
C VAL A 318 7.28 -11.91 -84.48
N GLU A 319 8.37 -11.48 -85.12
CA GLU A 319 9.64 -11.22 -84.44
C GLU A 319 9.53 -10.06 -83.43
N GLU A 320 8.74 -9.04 -83.75
CA GLU A 320 8.46 -7.92 -82.85
C GLU A 320 7.71 -8.40 -81.60
N VAL A 321 6.57 -9.10 -81.78
CA VAL A 321 5.77 -9.63 -80.66
C VAL A 321 6.56 -10.67 -79.85
N ALA A 322 7.33 -11.55 -80.52
CA ALA A 322 8.17 -12.54 -79.84
C ALA A 322 9.38 -11.92 -79.11
N GLY A 323 9.81 -10.73 -79.55
CA GLY A 323 10.88 -9.96 -78.93
C GLY A 323 10.44 -9.11 -77.74
N LEU A 324 9.13 -8.95 -77.50
CA LEU A 324 8.61 -8.20 -76.36
C LEU A 324 8.99 -8.90 -75.04
N GLU A 325 9.54 -8.15 -74.10
CA GLU A 325 9.81 -8.65 -72.76
C GLU A 325 8.48 -8.86 -72.01
N LEU A 326 8.34 -10.03 -71.36
CA LEU A 326 7.22 -10.31 -70.47
C LEU A 326 7.08 -9.20 -69.41
N PRO A 327 5.87 -8.62 -69.23
CA PRO A 327 5.64 -7.62 -68.20
C PRO A 327 6.07 -8.14 -66.83
N ARG A 328 6.83 -7.34 -66.08
CA ARG A 328 7.17 -7.68 -64.69
C ARG A 328 5.90 -7.70 -63.86
N LEU A 329 5.51 -8.89 -63.43
CA LEU A 329 4.36 -9.05 -62.55
C LEU A 329 4.64 -8.41 -61.19
N PRO A 330 3.72 -7.61 -60.66
CA PRO A 330 3.90 -7.02 -59.35
C PRO A 330 3.95 -8.11 -58.25
N ASP A 331 4.81 -7.94 -57.23
CA ASP A 331 4.99 -8.92 -56.14
C ASP A 331 3.66 -9.35 -55.49
N ALA A 332 3.47 -10.64 -55.27
CA ALA A 332 2.20 -11.22 -54.83
C ALA A 332 1.95 -11.13 -53.32
N ASP A 333 2.90 -10.64 -52.52
CA ASP A 333 2.74 -10.55 -51.07
C ASP A 333 1.81 -9.36 -50.71
N PRO A 334 0.58 -9.63 -50.22
CA PRO A 334 -0.38 -8.59 -49.88
C PRO A 334 0.06 -7.74 -48.69
N ASP A 335 0.88 -8.29 -47.79
CA ASP A 335 1.31 -7.60 -46.57
C ASP A 335 2.53 -6.72 -46.84
N ALA A 336 3.42 -7.12 -47.75
CA ALA A 336 4.56 -6.32 -48.21
C ALA A 336 4.12 -5.03 -48.94
N ALA A 337 2.92 -5.03 -49.52
CA ALA A 337 2.34 -3.89 -50.23
C ALA A 337 1.67 -2.86 -49.30
N LEU A 338 1.51 -3.17 -48.01
CA LEU A 338 0.96 -2.23 -47.04
C LEU A 338 1.97 -1.11 -46.72
N PRO A 339 1.51 0.12 -46.46
CA PRO A 339 2.34 1.17 -45.86
C PRO A 339 3.10 0.65 -44.63
N ARG A 340 4.35 1.09 -44.47
CA ARG A 340 5.25 0.64 -43.39
C ARG A 340 4.61 0.77 -42.00
N GLU A 341 3.87 1.85 -41.76
CA GLU A 341 3.21 2.06 -40.47
C GLU A 341 2.11 1.03 -40.20
N LEU A 342 1.43 0.53 -41.24
CA LEU A 342 0.42 -0.53 -41.12
C LEU A 342 1.07 -1.88 -40.87
N GLN A 343 2.20 -2.16 -41.52
CA GLN A 343 3.01 -3.36 -41.24
C GLN A 343 3.49 -3.38 -39.79
N GLU A 344 4.04 -2.26 -39.30
CA GLU A 344 4.47 -2.11 -37.91
C GLU A 344 3.31 -2.27 -36.92
N ARG A 345 2.12 -1.74 -37.24
CA ARG A 345 0.91 -1.92 -36.43
C ARG A 345 0.40 -3.35 -36.43
N LEU A 346 0.43 -4.07 -37.54
CA LEU A 346 0.09 -5.49 -37.60
C LEU A 346 1.06 -6.33 -36.78
N ALA A 347 2.36 -6.04 -36.85
CA ALA A 347 3.37 -6.67 -36.01
C ALA A 347 3.15 -6.36 -34.52
N ALA A 348 2.75 -5.13 -34.17
CA ALA A 348 2.40 -4.77 -32.80
C ALA A 348 1.14 -5.51 -32.30
N LEU A 349 0.10 -5.61 -33.15
CA LEU A 349 -1.13 -6.36 -32.84
C LEU A 349 -0.87 -7.85 -32.64
N ALA A 350 0.04 -8.44 -33.42
CA ALA A 350 0.46 -9.83 -33.23
C ALA A 350 1.05 -10.09 -31.83
N ASN A 351 1.65 -9.06 -31.21
CA ASN A 351 2.21 -9.12 -29.86
C ASN A 351 1.22 -8.64 -28.77
N ALA A 352 0.06 -8.10 -29.12
CA ALA A 352 -0.87 -7.47 -28.18
C ALA A 352 -1.40 -8.45 -27.12
N GLU A 353 -1.62 -9.71 -27.50
CA GLU A 353 -2.04 -10.76 -26.54
C GLU A 353 -0.97 -11.00 -25.48
N GLY A 354 0.30 -11.08 -25.86
CA GLY A 354 1.42 -11.24 -24.93
C GLY A 354 1.56 -10.05 -23.97
N TRP A 355 1.37 -8.82 -24.48
CA TRP A 355 1.35 -7.62 -23.62
C TRP A 355 0.17 -7.62 -22.65
N ARG A 356 -1.01 -8.07 -23.09
CA ARG A 356 -2.19 -8.19 -22.25
C ARG A 356 -1.99 -9.21 -21.13
N GLU A 357 -1.45 -10.38 -21.45
CA GLU A 357 -1.10 -11.39 -20.44
C GLU A 357 -0.07 -10.85 -19.43
N ALA A 358 0.95 -10.13 -19.90
CA ALA A 358 1.94 -9.50 -19.01
C ALA A 358 1.31 -8.44 -18.09
N LEU A 359 0.36 -7.65 -18.60
CA LEU A 359 -0.40 -6.68 -17.79
C LEU A 359 -1.26 -7.37 -16.75
N ASP A 360 -1.99 -8.44 -17.12
CA ASP A 360 -2.81 -9.20 -16.18
C ASP A 360 -1.96 -9.77 -15.03
N VAL A 361 -0.76 -10.29 -15.33
CA VAL A 361 0.19 -10.76 -14.29
C VAL A 361 0.65 -9.59 -13.41
N LYS A 362 0.92 -8.42 -13.97
CA LYS A 362 1.32 -7.24 -13.19
C LYS A 362 0.19 -6.76 -12.27
N ASP A 363 -1.04 -6.76 -12.75
CA ASP A 363 -2.20 -6.42 -11.94
C ASP A 363 -2.39 -7.40 -10.79
N GLU A 364 -2.25 -8.71 -11.03
CA GLU A 364 -2.25 -9.72 -9.95
C GLU A 364 -1.15 -9.44 -8.92
N MET A 365 0.08 -9.11 -9.35
CA MET A 365 1.16 -8.75 -8.44
C MET A 365 0.87 -7.50 -7.62
N LEU A 366 0.26 -6.48 -8.23
CA LEU A 366 -0.13 -5.24 -7.53
C LEU A 366 -1.18 -5.53 -6.46
N TRP A 367 -2.17 -6.36 -6.77
CA TRP A 367 -3.16 -6.80 -5.79
C TRP A 367 -2.53 -7.59 -4.64
N GLU A 368 -1.60 -8.49 -4.92
CA GLU A 368 -0.88 -9.21 -3.86
C GLU A 368 -0.07 -8.25 -2.96
N LEU A 369 0.58 -7.24 -3.54
CA LEU A 369 1.33 -6.25 -2.77
C LEU A 369 0.39 -5.39 -1.91
N ALA A 370 -0.77 -5.00 -2.44
CA ALA A 370 -1.78 -4.27 -1.69
C ALA A 370 -2.31 -5.10 -0.51
N ASP A 371 -2.59 -6.40 -0.72
CA ASP A 371 -3.02 -7.31 0.34
C ASP A 371 -1.92 -7.49 1.41
N ARG A 372 -0.65 -7.60 1.02
CA ARG A 372 0.48 -7.68 1.95
C ARG A 372 0.65 -6.40 2.76
N LEU A 373 0.48 -5.24 2.13
CA LEU A 373 0.53 -3.95 2.83
C LEU A 373 -0.60 -3.83 3.85
N ALA A 374 -1.83 -4.17 3.47
CA ALA A 374 -2.96 -4.17 4.38
C ALA A 374 -2.76 -5.12 5.57
N ALA A 375 -2.15 -6.30 5.34
CA ALA A 375 -1.81 -7.23 6.40
C ALA A 375 -0.71 -6.68 7.34
N ALA A 376 0.28 -5.98 6.79
CA ALA A 376 1.34 -5.32 7.57
C ALA A 376 0.77 -4.18 8.44
N ASP A 377 -0.11 -3.35 7.88
CA ASP A 377 -0.79 -2.27 8.62
C ASP A 377 -1.66 -2.82 9.76
N ALA A 378 -2.37 -3.93 9.51
CA ALA A 378 -3.16 -4.61 10.53
C ALA A 378 -2.27 -5.21 11.64
N ALA A 379 -1.09 -5.74 11.30
CA ALA A 379 -0.12 -6.23 12.27
C ALA A 379 0.46 -5.08 13.11
N LEU A 380 0.81 -3.96 12.47
CA LEU A 380 1.29 -2.75 13.15
C LEU A 380 0.23 -2.18 14.09
N ALA A 381 -1.04 -2.18 13.70
CA ALA A 381 -2.14 -1.75 14.55
C ALA A 381 -2.25 -2.63 15.82
N LYS A 382 -2.10 -3.95 15.68
CA LYS A 382 -2.07 -4.87 16.83
C LYS A 382 -0.86 -4.66 17.72
N GLU A 383 0.30 -4.36 17.13
CA GLU A 383 1.50 -4.04 17.91
C GLU A 383 1.30 -2.75 18.72
N LYS A 384 0.70 -1.72 18.13
CA LYS A 384 0.36 -0.46 18.83
C LYS A 384 -0.55 -0.72 20.03
N THR A 385 -1.63 -1.50 19.85
CA THR A 385 -2.51 -1.84 20.97
C THR A 385 -1.77 -2.59 22.07
N LEU A 386 -0.90 -3.55 21.72
CA LEU A 386 -0.10 -4.27 22.71
C LEU A 386 0.88 -3.34 23.44
N THR A 387 1.49 -2.38 22.73
CA THR A 387 2.38 -1.40 23.38
C THR A 387 1.64 -0.47 24.32
N GLU A 388 0.39 -0.11 24.02
CA GLU A 388 -0.48 0.66 24.90
C GLU A 388 -0.85 -0.15 26.15
N ASP A 389 -1.21 -1.43 25.99
CA ASP A 389 -1.49 -2.35 27.09
C ASP A 389 -0.25 -2.51 28.01
N TYR A 390 0.94 -2.75 27.43
CA TYR A 390 2.18 -2.83 28.20
C TYR A 390 2.53 -1.52 28.91
N ALA A 391 2.29 -0.37 28.27
CA ALA A 391 2.48 0.93 28.91
C ALA A 391 1.53 1.10 30.11
N GLY A 392 0.27 0.65 29.97
CA GLY A 392 -0.72 0.61 31.05
C GLY A 392 -0.30 -0.30 32.21
N GLU A 393 0.17 -1.51 31.91
CA GLU A 393 0.70 -2.43 32.93
C GLU A 393 1.89 -1.81 33.67
N VAL A 394 2.87 -1.26 32.95
CA VAL A 394 4.05 -0.60 33.56
C VAL A 394 3.63 0.57 34.45
N ALA A 395 2.67 1.39 34.02
CA ALA A 395 2.13 2.47 34.85
C ALA A 395 1.52 1.91 36.15
N HIS A 396 0.74 0.83 36.06
CA HIS A 396 0.18 0.15 37.24
C HIS A 396 1.27 -0.38 38.19
N TRP A 397 2.32 -1.01 37.67
CA TRP A 397 3.45 -1.47 38.48
C TRP A 397 4.19 -0.31 39.17
N VAL A 398 4.34 0.83 38.49
CA VAL A 398 4.94 2.03 39.06
C VAL A 398 4.10 2.59 40.21
N ASP A 399 2.78 2.64 40.04
CA ASP A 399 1.88 3.13 41.09
C ASP A 399 1.83 2.17 42.28
N LEU A 400 1.78 0.86 42.04
CA LEU A 400 1.90 -0.15 43.10
C LEU A 400 3.24 0.00 43.86
N ALA A 401 4.35 0.26 43.16
CA ALA A 401 5.64 0.48 43.80
C ALA A 401 5.66 1.76 44.65
N LYS A 402 5.01 2.84 44.20
CA LYS A 402 4.83 4.07 44.99
C LYS A 402 4.01 3.80 46.24
N ASP A 403 2.90 3.07 46.11
CA ASP A 403 2.04 2.71 47.24
C ASP A 403 2.77 1.88 48.28
N LEU A 404 3.47 0.82 47.85
CA LEU A 404 4.28 -0.01 48.73
C LEU A 404 5.41 0.78 49.39
N ARG A 405 6.04 1.71 48.66
CA ARG A 405 7.03 2.63 49.23
C ARG A 405 6.40 3.55 50.28
N GLY A 406 5.22 4.11 50.01
CA GLY A 406 4.46 4.91 50.96
C GLY A 406 4.09 4.11 52.22
N GLN A 407 3.66 2.85 52.07
CA GLN A 407 3.40 1.95 53.20
C GLN A 407 4.67 1.67 54.02
N LEU A 408 5.81 1.46 53.35
CA LEU A 408 7.09 1.20 53.99
C LEU A 408 7.60 2.43 54.75
N ASP A 409 7.51 3.62 54.15
CA ASP A 409 7.89 4.87 54.80
C ASP A 409 6.96 5.20 55.98
N ALA A 410 5.65 4.90 55.86
CA ALA A 410 4.72 5.01 56.99
C ALA A 410 5.04 4.02 58.11
N ALA A 411 5.43 2.78 57.78
CA ALA A 411 5.85 1.79 58.77
C ALA A 411 7.14 2.20 59.48
N ARG A 412 8.10 2.77 58.74
CA ARG A 412 9.33 3.37 59.31
C ARG A 412 9.00 4.51 60.27
N ALA A 413 8.17 5.45 59.86
CA ALA A 413 7.76 6.57 60.72
C ALA A 413 7.08 6.10 62.01
N ARG A 414 6.24 5.06 61.95
CA ARG A 414 5.65 4.44 63.15
C ARG A 414 6.70 3.77 64.04
N ALA A 415 7.68 3.10 63.45
CA ALA A 415 8.78 2.49 64.18
C ALA A 415 9.67 3.54 64.87
N ASP A 416 9.96 4.64 64.18
CA ASP A 416 10.71 5.78 64.72
C ASP A 416 9.95 6.44 65.88
N ALA A 417 8.65 6.70 65.71
CA ALA A 417 7.79 7.23 66.77
C ALA A 417 7.72 6.30 67.98
N ALA A 418 7.60 4.98 67.77
CA ALA A 418 7.67 4.01 68.86
C ALA A 418 9.06 3.97 69.53
N GLY A 419 10.13 4.18 68.76
CA GLY A 419 11.49 4.32 69.25
C GLY A 419 11.67 5.58 70.11
N ASP A 420 11.13 6.72 69.67
CA ASP A 420 11.09 7.97 70.44
C ASP A 420 10.29 7.82 71.72
N GLU A 421 9.14 7.17 71.66
CA GLU A 421 8.33 6.91 72.85
C GLU A 421 9.06 6.01 73.85
N ARG A 422 9.75 4.96 73.38
CA ARG A 422 10.63 4.14 74.24
C ARG A 422 11.78 4.96 74.84
N ARG A 423 12.36 5.90 74.10
CA ARG A 423 13.39 6.82 74.64
C ARG A 423 12.81 7.72 75.73
N ARG A 424 11.62 8.29 75.51
CA ARG A 424 10.89 9.11 76.49
C ARG A 424 10.54 8.33 77.75
N LEU A 425 10.05 7.10 77.61
CA LEU A 425 9.77 6.24 78.76
C LEU A 425 11.03 5.98 79.59
N ARG A 426 12.17 5.68 78.95
CA ARG A 426 13.45 5.52 79.67
C ARG A 426 13.91 6.78 80.38
N THR A 427 13.69 7.96 79.79
CA THR A 427 14.03 9.23 80.47
C THR A 427 13.12 9.46 81.67
N LEU A 428 11.82 9.19 81.54
CA LEU A 428 10.86 9.28 82.64
C LEU A 428 11.14 8.26 83.75
N GLU A 429 11.53 7.03 83.39
CA GLU A 429 11.97 6.01 84.34
C GLU A 429 13.18 6.48 85.14
N ARG A 430 14.21 7.04 84.47
CA ARG A 430 15.38 7.63 85.16
C ARG A 430 15.00 8.80 86.05
N GLU A 431 14.11 9.68 85.59
CA GLU A 431 13.60 10.79 86.41
C GLU A 431 12.84 10.26 87.63
N ALA A 432 12.03 9.22 87.49
CA ALA A 432 11.31 8.59 88.59
C ALA A 432 12.26 7.91 89.59
N GLU A 433 13.31 7.25 89.11
CA GLU A 433 14.38 6.69 89.94
C GLU A 433 15.08 7.80 90.74
N LEU A 434 15.50 8.89 90.09
CA LEU A 434 16.10 10.04 90.76
C LEU A 434 15.17 10.65 91.81
N ARG A 435 13.88 10.78 91.52
CA ARG A 435 12.87 11.24 92.50
C ARG A 435 12.69 10.27 93.65
N ALA A 436 12.76 8.96 93.41
CA ALA A 436 12.68 7.96 94.46
C ALA A 436 13.91 8.03 95.38
N ASP A 437 15.10 8.24 94.81
CA ASP A 437 16.34 8.46 95.56
C ASP A 437 16.29 9.76 96.38
N GLU A 438 15.79 10.88 95.80
CA GLU A 438 15.54 12.14 96.52
C GLU A 438 14.60 11.93 97.71
N LEU A 439 13.49 11.19 97.51
CA LEU A 439 12.55 10.88 98.58
C LEU A 439 13.15 9.96 99.66
N ALA A 440 14.00 9.01 99.26
CA ALA A 440 14.70 8.13 100.19
C ALA A 440 15.72 8.92 101.03
N ALA A 441 16.49 9.83 100.41
CA ALA A 441 17.38 10.74 101.10
C ALA A 441 16.63 11.66 102.07
N ALA A 442 15.53 12.30 101.63
CA ALA A 442 14.70 13.12 102.50
C ALA A 442 14.08 12.35 103.68
N ARG A 443 13.74 11.06 103.47
CA ARG A 443 13.28 10.17 104.55
C ARG A 443 14.39 9.82 105.53
N ALA A 444 15.62 9.61 105.04
CA ALA A 444 16.79 9.38 105.88
C ALA A 444 17.09 10.62 106.72
N GLU A 445 17.14 11.81 106.10
CA GLU A 445 17.29 13.09 106.81
C GLU A 445 16.18 13.31 107.85
N ALA A 446 14.92 13.03 107.51
CA ALA A 446 13.82 13.09 108.47
C ALA A 446 13.95 12.05 109.60
N GLY A 447 14.58 10.90 109.34
CA GLY A 447 14.94 9.89 110.32
C GLY A 447 16.03 10.39 111.27
N ASP A 448 17.10 10.94 110.73
CA ASP A 448 18.22 11.52 111.48
C ASP A 448 17.74 12.67 112.37
N LEU A 449 16.94 13.60 111.84
CA LEU A 449 16.32 14.69 112.61
C LEU A 449 15.41 14.16 113.73
N ARG A 450 14.71 13.03 113.52
CA ARG A 450 13.91 12.39 114.58
C ARG A 450 14.78 11.77 115.66
N GLU A 451 15.91 11.16 115.29
CA GLU A 451 16.87 10.65 116.26
C GLU A 451 17.55 11.77 117.03
N GLU A 452 17.89 12.87 116.37
CA GLU A 452 18.44 14.06 116.99
C GLU A 452 17.43 14.69 117.96
N LEU A 453 16.16 14.80 117.59
CA LEU A 453 15.08 15.20 118.50
C LEU A 453 14.91 14.22 119.69
N ARG A 454 15.10 12.91 119.48
CA ARG A 454 15.10 11.94 120.59
C ARG A 454 16.30 12.11 121.51
N ARG A 455 17.50 12.35 120.97
CA ARG A 455 18.70 12.64 121.76
C ARG A 455 18.53 13.93 122.56
N LEU A 456 18.09 15.01 121.94
CA LEU A 456 17.79 16.27 122.63
C LEU A 456 16.72 16.10 123.71
N ARG A 457 15.71 15.24 123.49
CA ARG A 457 14.72 14.90 124.53
C ARG A 457 15.30 14.03 125.65
N ALA A 458 16.20 13.10 125.34
CA ALA A 458 16.87 12.25 126.33
C ALA A 458 17.89 13.06 127.15
N ASP A 459 18.61 13.99 126.53
CA ASP A 459 19.52 14.94 127.18
C ASP A 459 18.73 15.92 128.06
N ALA A 460 17.56 16.38 127.60
CA ALA A 460 16.63 17.15 128.44
C ALA A 460 16.07 16.34 129.62
N ALA A 461 15.85 15.03 129.44
CA ALA A 461 15.43 14.13 130.53
C ALA A 461 16.58 13.80 131.51
N ALA A 462 17.82 13.69 131.02
CA ALA A 462 19.02 13.51 131.85
C ALA A 462 19.34 14.78 132.66
N ALA A 463 19.11 15.96 132.09
CA ALA A 463 19.20 17.23 132.81
C ALA A 463 18.09 17.39 133.88
N ALA A 464 16.98 16.68 133.77
CA ALA A 464 15.89 16.69 134.76
C ALA A 464 16.01 15.62 135.86
N GLY A 465 16.95 14.66 135.74
CA GLY A 465 17.14 13.55 136.69
C GLY A 465 18.36 13.67 137.61
N GLY A 466 19.18 14.71 137.45
CA GLY A 466 20.39 14.95 138.26
C GLY A 466 20.22 16.14 139.20
N GLY A 467 19.38 15.99 140.23
CA GLY A 467 19.17 17.05 141.21
C GLY A 467 18.18 16.62 142.29
N ASP A 468 18.63 15.77 143.21
CA ASP A 468 18.35 15.90 144.65
C ASP A 468 19.13 14.83 145.42
N ALA A 469 20.31 15.25 145.88
CA ALA A 469 20.92 14.84 147.14
C ALA A 469 21.13 16.12 147.96
#